data_AF-A0A2V9AW57-F1
#
_entry.id   AF-A0A2V9AW57-F1
#
_cell.length_a   1.000
_cell.length_b   1.000
_cell.length_c   1.000
_cell.angle_alpha   90.00
_cell.angle_beta   90.00
_cell.angle_gamma   90.00
#
_symmetry.space_group_name_H-M   'P 1'
#
loop_
_entity.id
_entity.type
_entity.pdbx_description
1 polymer ?
#
loop_
_entity_poly.entity_id
_entity_poly.type
_entity_poly.pdbx_seq_one_letter_code
_entity_poly.pdbx_strand_id
1 'polypeptide(L)'
;NYRVEYTLAQSGVPRAWWRSVEHSTSGFVVECFVDELAAAAGADPLEFRLRLIGDDRKVPDFTDPKQGKPLNTARLKGVLKLAAEKAGWGSPLPNGVARGIAGYYSFETYTAAVAEVSVKNGVPKIHRLVYAVDCGRPVNPEGIRAQVEGAAIYGLSAALHDAITIKGGRVVQSNFNDYQMPRIADAPRTEIYIVPSKEEPTGIGEPGLPVVAASVCNAIYALSKKRIRRLPIRAEDLA
;
A
#
# COMPACT_ATOMS: atom_id res chain seq x y z
N ASN A 1 20.79 -7.06 12.09
CA ASN A 1 21.15 -8.01 11.03
C ASN A 1 20.14 -7.89 9.90
N TYR A 2 20.55 -7.33 8.77
CA TYR A 2 19.71 -7.14 7.58
C TYR A 2 20.57 -7.41 6.35
N ARG A 3 20.04 -8.17 5.38
CA ARG A 3 20.70 -8.50 4.12
C ARG A 3 19.65 -8.47 3.02
N VAL A 4 19.91 -7.68 1.99
CA VAL A 4 19.13 -7.66 0.75
C VAL A 4 20.08 -7.82 -0.41
N GLU A 5 19.68 -8.68 -1.34
CA GLU A 5 20.41 -8.96 -2.55
C GLU A 5 19.48 -8.75 -3.74
N TYR A 6 20.06 -8.24 -4.82
CA TYR A 6 19.36 -7.96 -6.04
C TYR A 6 20.05 -8.68 -7.18
N THR A 7 19.25 -9.35 -8.02
CA THR A 7 19.71 -9.89 -9.30
C THR A 7 18.80 -9.35 -10.39
N LEU A 8 19.40 -8.71 -11.40
CA LEU A 8 18.68 -8.24 -12.56
C LEU A 8 18.15 -9.44 -13.35
N ALA A 9 16.84 -9.71 -13.26
CA ALA A 9 16.20 -10.67 -14.13
C ALA A 9 16.19 -10.16 -15.58
N GLN A 10 16.65 -11.00 -16.52
CA GLN A 10 16.50 -10.73 -17.95
C GLN A 10 15.02 -10.86 -18.34
N SER A 11 14.54 -9.93 -19.16
CA SER A 11 13.14 -9.90 -19.62
C SER A 11 13.10 -9.63 -21.11
N GLY A 12 12.37 -10.46 -21.86
CA GLY A 12 12.03 -10.19 -23.26
C GLY A 12 10.95 -9.11 -23.43
N VAL A 13 10.29 -8.72 -22.34
CA VAL A 13 9.33 -7.61 -22.32
C VAL A 13 10.05 -6.32 -21.92
N PRO A 14 9.89 -5.21 -22.67
CA PRO A 14 10.43 -3.91 -22.30
C PRO A 14 9.96 -3.48 -20.91
N ARG A 15 10.87 -2.94 -20.10
CA ARG A 15 10.58 -2.43 -18.76
C ARG A 15 10.84 -0.93 -18.72
N ALA A 16 9.96 -0.20 -18.05
CA ALA A 16 10.08 1.23 -17.83
C ALA A 16 9.61 1.57 -16.41
N TRP A 17 9.68 2.85 -16.05
CA TRP A 17 9.22 3.33 -14.76
C TRP A 17 7.70 3.22 -14.68
N TRP A 18 7.23 2.57 -13.61
CA TRP A 18 5.85 2.56 -13.18
C TRP A 18 5.79 3.27 -11.83
N ARG A 19 4.72 4.03 -11.57
CA ARG A 19 4.63 4.99 -10.47
C ARG A 19 5.07 4.37 -9.14
N SER A 20 5.92 5.07 -8.39
CA SER A 20 6.62 4.55 -7.21
C SER A 20 7.62 3.46 -7.57
N VAL A 21 8.66 3.87 -8.30
CA VAL A 21 9.71 2.96 -8.82
C VAL A 21 10.32 2.17 -7.66
N GLU A 22 10.36 0.84 -7.79
CA GLU A 22 10.78 -0.15 -6.77
C GLU A 22 9.92 -0.23 -5.50
N HIS A 23 9.41 0.89 -5.01
CA HIS A 23 8.61 0.95 -3.78
C HIS A 23 7.18 0.40 -3.96
N SER A 24 6.60 0.49 -5.16
CA SER A 24 5.29 -0.08 -5.49
C SER A 24 5.21 -1.60 -5.22
N THR A 25 6.22 -2.34 -5.65
CA THR A 25 6.32 -3.79 -5.45
C THR A 25 6.84 -4.12 -4.05
N SER A 26 7.84 -3.39 -3.57
CA SER A 26 8.43 -3.61 -2.24
C SER A 26 7.45 -3.34 -1.12
N GLY A 27 6.61 -2.30 -1.23
CA GLY A 27 5.55 -2.00 -0.28
C GLY A 27 4.54 -3.13 -0.16
N PHE A 28 4.09 -3.69 -1.29
CA PHE A 28 3.22 -4.85 -1.29
C PHE A 28 3.85 -6.05 -0.57
N VAL A 29 5.08 -6.42 -0.95
CA VAL A 29 5.75 -7.60 -0.38
C VAL A 29 6.03 -7.44 1.11
N VAL A 30 6.64 -6.32 1.51
CA VAL A 30 7.04 -6.08 2.91
C VAL A 30 5.82 -5.99 3.81
N GLU A 31 4.80 -5.21 3.44
CA GLU A 31 3.67 -4.98 4.34
C GLU A 31 2.69 -6.16 4.40
N CYS A 32 2.59 -6.98 3.36
CA CYS A 32 1.91 -8.28 3.46
C CYS A 32 2.70 -9.25 4.35
N PHE A 33 4.03 -9.28 4.22
CA PHE A 33 4.87 -10.16 5.04
C PHE A 33 4.83 -9.78 6.52
N VAL A 34 4.87 -8.48 6.85
CA VAL A 34 4.71 -8.01 8.24
C VAL A 34 3.34 -8.41 8.81
N ASP A 35 2.28 -8.40 7.99
CA ASP A 35 0.95 -8.89 8.40
C ASP A 35 0.92 -10.41 8.62
N GLU A 36 1.67 -11.17 7.82
CA GLU A 36 1.90 -12.61 8.03
C GLU A 36 2.60 -12.87 9.37
N LEU A 37 3.62 -12.09 9.70
CA LEU A 37 4.31 -12.18 10.99
C LEU A 37 3.38 -11.82 12.17
N ALA A 38 2.55 -10.79 12.03
CA ALA A 38 1.57 -10.42 13.03
C ALA A 38 0.57 -11.56 13.30
N ALA A 39 0.04 -12.17 12.22
CA ALA A 39 -0.86 -13.30 12.33
C ALA A 39 -0.19 -14.53 12.95
N ALA A 40 1.05 -14.84 12.55
CA ALA A 40 1.82 -15.95 13.14
C ALA A 40 2.10 -15.73 14.64
N ALA A 41 2.26 -14.48 15.06
CA ALA A 41 2.43 -14.09 16.46
C ALA A 41 1.10 -14.00 17.24
N GLY A 42 -0.06 -14.19 16.59
CA GLY A 42 -1.37 -13.98 17.20
C GLY A 42 -1.61 -12.54 17.68
N ALA A 43 -0.93 -11.57 17.07
CA ALA A 43 -0.96 -10.17 17.47
C ALA A 43 -1.86 -9.34 16.55
N ASP A 44 -2.42 -8.25 17.08
CA ASP A 44 -3.06 -7.24 16.25
C ASP A 44 -2.05 -6.66 15.23
N PRO A 45 -2.40 -6.55 13.94
CA PRO A 45 -1.48 -6.11 12.90
C PRO A 45 -0.93 -4.67 13.05
N LEU A 46 -1.70 -3.75 13.64
CA LEU A 46 -1.22 -2.40 13.93
C LEU A 46 -0.25 -2.43 15.10
N GLU A 47 -0.63 -3.05 16.21
CA GLU A 47 0.21 -3.16 17.41
C GLU A 47 1.52 -3.91 17.13
N PHE A 48 1.47 -4.96 16.29
CA PHE A 48 2.66 -5.68 15.85
C PHE A 48 3.63 -4.76 15.09
N ARG A 49 3.13 -3.95 14.14
CA ARG A 49 3.94 -2.98 13.40
C ARG A 49 4.57 -1.94 14.33
N LEU A 50 3.79 -1.37 15.24
CA LEU A 50 4.28 -0.36 16.19
C LEU A 50 5.38 -0.93 17.09
N ARG A 51 5.22 -2.17 17.57
CA ARG A 51 6.22 -2.88 18.37
C ARG A 51 7.48 -3.21 17.57
N LEU A 52 7.31 -3.66 16.33
CA LEU A 52 8.43 -3.99 15.44
C LEU A 52 9.27 -2.76 15.09
N ILE A 53 8.63 -1.60 14.87
CA ILE A 53 9.33 -0.32 14.67
C ILE A 53 10.08 0.09 15.95
N GLY A 54 9.44 -0.08 17.12
CA GLY A 54 10.03 0.18 18.43
C GLY A 54 10.18 1.67 18.72
N ASP A 55 11.25 2.05 19.42
CA ASP A 55 11.47 3.41 19.92
C ASP A 55 11.62 4.46 18.81
N ASP A 56 11.34 5.71 19.18
CA ASP A 56 11.53 6.88 18.32
C ASP A 56 13.03 7.11 18.09
N ARG A 57 13.46 6.97 16.85
CA ARG A 57 14.86 7.12 16.44
C ARG A 57 14.96 7.47 14.96
N LYS A 58 16.08 8.07 14.60
CA LYS A 58 16.51 8.20 13.21
C LYS A 58 17.41 7.01 12.89
N VAL A 59 17.05 6.24 11.87
CA VAL A 59 17.87 5.13 11.35
C VAL A 59 18.35 5.46 9.95
N PRO A 60 19.50 4.90 9.49
CA PRO A 60 19.92 5.06 8.11
C PRO A 60 18.80 4.65 7.16
N ASP A 61 18.58 5.44 6.11
CA ASP A 61 17.75 4.99 5.00
C ASP A 61 18.55 3.97 4.17
N PHE A 62 18.09 2.72 4.21
CA PHE A 62 18.72 1.63 3.48
C PHE A 62 18.19 1.51 2.04
N THR A 63 17.17 2.31 1.67
CA THR A 63 16.59 2.34 0.32
C THR A 63 17.26 3.36 -0.58
N ASP A 64 17.66 4.52 -0.04
CA ASP A 64 18.47 5.51 -0.76
C ASP A 64 19.61 6.07 0.14
N PRO A 65 20.66 5.28 0.38
CA PRO A 65 21.75 5.70 1.27
C PRO A 65 22.54 6.90 0.73
N LYS A 66 22.44 7.20 -0.58
CA LYS A 66 23.18 8.30 -1.21
C LYS A 66 22.66 9.67 -0.79
N GLN A 67 21.38 9.77 -0.45
CA GLN A 67 20.79 11.04 -0.02
C GLN A 67 21.14 11.44 1.41
N GLY A 68 21.64 10.50 2.22
CA GLY A 68 22.09 10.78 3.59
C GLY A 68 20.98 11.27 4.52
N LYS A 69 19.70 11.10 4.13
CA LYS A 69 18.56 11.49 4.94
C LYS A 69 18.04 10.28 5.70
N PRO A 70 18.01 10.32 7.04
CA PRO A 70 17.60 9.17 7.82
C PRO A 70 16.08 8.98 7.81
N LEU A 71 15.65 7.71 7.89
CA LEU A 71 14.28 7.34 8.20
C LEU A 71 14.00 7.66 9.68
N ASN A 72 12.94 8.40 9.94
CA ASN A 72 12.46 8.76 11.27
C ASN A 72 11.31 7.83 11.68
N THR A 73 11.56 6.92 12.63
CA THR A 73 10.58 5.91 13.06
C THR A 73 9.36 6.53 13.73
N ALA A 74 9.49 7.72 14.34
CA ALA A 74 8.37 8.43 14.95
C ALA A 74 7.33 8.87 13.91
N ARG A 75 7.80 9.33 12.73
CA ARG A 75 6.94 9.76 11.61
C ARG A 75 6.18 8.57 11.01
N LEU A 76 6.86 7.43 10.84
CA LEU A 76 6.21 6.19 10.37
C LEU A 76 5.14 5.69 11.35
N LYS A 77 5.44 5.67 12.65
CA LYS A 77 4.43 5.34 13.68
C LYS A 77 3.28 6.36 13.69
N GLY A 78 3.59 7.64 13.49
CA GLY A 78 2.62 8.72 13.45
C GLY A 78 1.56 8.51 12.37
N VAL A 79 1.97 8.22 11.13
CA VAL A 79 1.03 7.94 10.04
C VAL A 79 0.24 6.65 10.27
N LEU A 80 0.86 5.58 10.78
CA LEU A 80 0.14 4.34 11.12
C LEU A 80 -0.96 4.58 12.16
N LYS A 81 -0.64 5.29 13.25
CA LYS A 81 -1.59 5.63 14.32
C LYS A 81 -2.71 6.52 13.80
N LEU A 82 -2.38 7.55 13.01
CA LEU A 82 -3.39 8.48 12.48
C LEU A 82 -4.34 7.78 11.50
N ALA A 83 -3.82 6.96 10.58
CA ALA A 83 -4.66 6.21 9.65
C ALA A 83 -5.58 5.24 10.40
N ALA A 84 -5.05 4.53 11.39
CA ALA A 84 -5.83 3.63 12.24
C ALA A 84 -6.92 4.36 13.04
N GLU A 85 -6.58 5.48 13.69
CA GLU A 85 -7.54 6.31 14.43
C GLU A 85 -8.69 6.77 13.53
N LYS A 86 -8.37 7.35 12.36
CA LYS A 86 -9.38 7.89 11.43
C LYS A 86 -10.21 6.81 10.73
N ALA A 87 -9.64 5.62 10.58
CA ALA A 87 -10.39 4.46 10.13
C ALA A 87 -11.27 3.85 11.24
N GLY A 88 -11.09 4.26 12.49
CA GLY A 88 -11.76 3.65 13.64
C GLY A 88 -11.26 2.23 13.91
N TRP A 89 -9.96 1.95 13.77
CA TRP A 89 -9.37 0.63 14.04
C TRP A 89 -9.82 0.09 15.41
N GLY A 90 -10.20 -1.19 15.46
CA GLY A 90 -10.78 -1.81 16.65
C GLY A 90 -12.27 -1.55 16.90
N SER A 91 -12.89 -0.58 16.21
CA SER A 91 -14.35 -0.40 16.28
C SER A 91 -15.11 -1.48 15.49
N PRO A 92 -16.37 -1.80 15.89
CA PRO A 92 -17.21 -2.73 15.15
C PRO A 92 -17.37 -2.35 13.67
N LEU A 93 -17.44 -3.37 12.81
CA LEU A 93 -17.67 -3.24 11.37
C LEU A 93 -19.00 -3.89 10.97
N PRO A 94 -19.58 -3.49 9.82
CA PRO A 94 -20.68 -4.25 9.22
C PRO A 94 -20.28 -5.72 8.99
N ASN A 95 -21.25 -6.63 9.09
CA ASN A 95 -20.97 -8.05 8.89
C ASN A 95 -20.38 -8.32 7.50
N GLY A 96 -19.32 -9.13 7.42
CA GLY A 96 -18.62 -9.45 6.18
C GLY A 96 -17.67 -8.36 5.67
N VAL A 97 -17.39 -7.32 6.46
CA VAL A 97 -16.38 -6.29 6.17
C VAL A 97 -15.22 -6.45 7.15
N ALA A 98 -13.98 -6.32 6.67
CA ALA A 98 -12.79 -6.25 7.51
C ALA A 98 -11.90 -5.08 7.13
N ARG A 99 -11.00 -4.75 8.06
CA ARG A 99 -9.93 -3.76 7.86
C ARG A 99 -8.58 -4.44 7.66
N GLY A 100 -7.76 -3.85 6.82
CA GLY A 100 -6.35 -4.18 6.66
C GLY A 100 -5.52 -2.91 6.65
N ILE A 101 -4.32 -2.98 7.24
CA ILE A 101 -3.44 -1.82 7.41
C ILE A 101 -2.08 -2.08 6.75
N ALA A 102 -1.49 -1.02 6.20
CA ALA A 102 -0.12 -1.00 5.72
C ALA A 102 0.49 0.38 5.98
N GLY A 103 1.79 0.42 6.30
CA GLY A 103 2.56 1.66 6.43
C GLY A 103 3.86 1.57 5.66
N TYR A 104 4.27 2.64 4.99
CA TYR A 104 5.46 2.61 4.15
C TYR A 104 6.19 3.95 4.11
N TYR A 105 7.49 3.87 3.89
CA TYR A 105 8.37 5.02 3.69
C TYR A 105 8.96 4.93 2.29
N SER A 106 8.82 6.01 1.52
CA SER A 106 9.40 6.13 0.17
C SER A 106 9.58 7.60 -0.18
N PHE A 107 10.66 7.94 -0.87
CA PHE A 107 10.95 9.31 -1.29
C PHE A 107 10.84 10.34 -0.15
N GLU A 108 11.34 9.96 1.03
CA GLU A 108 11.33 10.74 2.27
C GLU A 108 9.95 11.03 2.89
N THR A 109 8.89 10.51 2.29
CA THR A 109 7.51 10.65 2.73
C THR A 109 7.04 9.37 3.42
N TYR A 110 6.27 9.55 4.49
CA TYR A 110 5.66 8.45 5.25
C TYR A 110 4.19 8.39 4.90
N THR A 111 3.71 7.20 4.55
CA THR A 111 2.29 6.96 4.26
C THR A 111 1.79 5.74 5.00
N ALA A 112 0.53 5.77 5.40
CA ALA A 112 -0.19 4.60 5.87
C ALA A 112 -1.60 4.60 5.31
N ALA A 113 -2.13 3.42 5.04
CA ALA A 113 -3.49 3.24 4.58
C ALA A 113 -4.19 2.13 5.38
N VAL A 114 -5.46 2.37 5.69
CA VAL A 114 -6.40 1.34 6.14
C VAL A 114 -7.46 1.13 5.06
N ALA A 115 -7.61 -0.10 4.59
CA ALA A 115 -8.65 -0.49 3.64
C ALA A 115 -9.79 -1.21 4.35
N GLU A 116 -11.04 -0.82 4.07
CA GLU A 116 -12.24 -1.58 4.43
C GLU A 116 -12.73 -2.36 3.22
N VAL A 117 -12.74 -3.69 3.34
CA VAL A 117 -13.00 -4.61 2.22
C VAL A 117 -14.07 -5.61 2.62
N SER A 118 -14.93 -6.00 1.67
CA SER A 118 -15.75 -7.21 1.74
C SER A 118 -15.44 -8.13 0.56
N VAL A 119 -15.69 -9.43 0.69
CA VAL A 119 -15.59 -10.39 -0.43
C VAL A 119 -16.94 -11.06 -0.65
N LYS A 120 -17.45 -11.03 -1.89
CA LYS A 120 -18.68 -11.73 -2.29
C LYS A 120 -18.41 -12.53 -3.56
N ASN A 121 -18.70 -13.83 -3.55
CA ASN A 121 -18.52 -14.72 -4.70
C ASN A 121 -17.11 -14.65 -5.32
N GLY A 122 -16.07 -14.60 -4.49
CA GLY A 122 -14.69 -14.47 -4.95
C GLY A 122 -14.33 -13.11 -5.56
N VAL A 123 -15.15 -12.07 -5.37
CA VAL A 123 -14.89 -10.71 -5.83
C VAL A 123 -14.72 -9.78 -4.62
N PRO A 124 -13.56 -9.12 -4.46
CA PRO A 124 -13.36 -8.13 -3.42
C PRO A 124 -14.05 -6.81 -3.81
N LYS A 125 -14.68 -6.15 -2.84
CA LYS A 125 -15.16 -4.77 -2.94
C LYS A 125 -14.44 -3.93 -1.91
N ILE A 126 -13.73 -2.91 -2.37
CA ILE A 126 -13.06 -1.94 -1.52
C ILE A 126 -14.09 -0.83 -1.25
N HIS A 127 -14.53 -0.69 -0.01
CA HIS A 127 -15.55 0.30 0.35
C HIS A 127 -14.91 1.64 0.69
N ARG A 128 -13.77 1.58 1.38
CA ARG A 128 -13.12 2.75 1.96
C ARG A 128 -11.61 2.58 2.00
N LEU A 129 -10.89 3.66 1.72
CA LEU A 129 -9.45 3.79 1.95
C LEU A 129 -9.18 5.04 2.79
N VAL A 130 -8.56 4.85 3.95
CA VAL A 130 -8.23 5.93 4.88
C VAL A 130 -6.72 6.08 4.94
N TYR A 131 -6.22 7.21 4.45
CA TYR A 131 -4.79 7.53 4.38
C TYR A 131 -4.37 8.50 5.47
N ALA A 132 -3.19 8.27 6.02
CA ALA A 132 -2.40 9.31 6.68
C ALA A 132 -1.10 9.51 5.92
N VAL A 133 -0.70 10.77 5.73
CA VAL A 133 0.52 11.12 5.00
C VAL A 133 1.30 12.21 5.71
N ASP A 134 2.60 11.98 5.87
CA ASP A 134 3.57 12.95 6.35
C ASP A 134 4.65 13.17 5.28
N CYS A 135 4.48 14.22 4.48
CA CYS A 135 5.42 14.66 3.43
C CYS A 135 6.21 15.91 3.86
N GLY A 136 6.50 16.02 5.16
CA GLY A 136 7.10 17.22 5.74
C GLY A 136 6.11 18.38 5.71
N ARG A 137 6.62 19.61 5.64
CA ARG A 137 5.76 20.80 5.61
C ARG A 137 4.82 20.77 4.39
N PRO A 138 3.49 20.76 4.60
CA PRO A 138 2.54 20.69 3.49
C PRO A 138 2.48 22.03 2.75
N VAL A 139 3.04 22.07 1.53
CA VAL A 139 3.09 23.29 0.70
C VAL A 139 1.75 23.57 0.01
N ASN A 140 1.14 22.54 -0.57
CA ASN A 140 -0.18 22.60 -1.21
C ASN A 140 -1.04 21.42 -0.74
N PRO A 141 -1.84 21.58 0.32
CA PRO A 141 -2.68 20.51 0.87
C PRO A 141 -3.62 19.86 -0.15
N GLU A 142 -4.24 20.63 -1.04
CA GLU A 142 -5.16 20.08 -2.03
C GLU A 142 -4.43 19.30 -3.12
N GLY A 143 -3.25 19.76 -3.54
CA GLY A 143 -2.37 18.99 -4.43
C GLY A 143 -1.91 17.67 -3.81
N ILE A 144 -1.62 17.68 -2.50
CA ILE A 144 -1.29 16.47 -1.74
C ILE A 144 -2.47 15.49 -1.76
N ARG A 145 -3.69 15.96 -1.47
CA ARG A 145 -4.91 15.12 -1.52
C ARG A 145 -5.10 14.49 -2.90
N ALA A 146 -5.09 15.31 -3.95
CA ALA A 146 -5.27 14.83 -5.31
C ALA A 146 -4.23 13.79 -5.73
N GLN A 147 -2.96 13.96 -5.31
CA GLN A 147 -1.91 12.99 -5.59
C GLN A 147 -2.14 11.63 -4.91
N VAL A 148 -2.58 11.65 -3.65
CA VAL A 148 -2.87 10.45 -2.85
C VAL A 148 -4.14 9.76 -3.37
N GLU A 149 -5.18 10.50 -3.72
CA GLU A 149 -6.40 9.97 -4.38
C GLU A 149 -6.04 9.29 -5.70
N GLY A 150 -5.23 9.93 -6.53
CA GLY A 150 -4.74 9.33 -7.77
C GLY A 150 -3.90 8.08 -7.51
N ALA A 151 -3.08 8.06 -6.45
CA ALA A 151 -2.28 6.89 -6.07
C ALA A 151 -3.17 5.73 -5.60
N ALA A 152 -4.27 6.02 -4.91
CA ALA A 152 -5.25 5.03 -4.49
C ALA A 152 -5.87 4.31 -5.71
N ILE A 153 -6.37 5.06 -6.69
CA ILE A 153 -6.95 4.47 -7.91
C ILE A 153 -5.90 3.71 -8.72
N TYR A 154 -4.70 4.28 -8.87
CA TYR A 154 -3.61 3.65 -9.62
C TYR A 154 -3.13 2.33 -8.98
N GLY A 155 -3.02 2.30 -7.65
CA GLY A 155 -2.68 1.08 -6.90
C GLY A 155 -3.81 0.03 -6.96
N LEU A 156 -5.07 0.44 -6.94
CA LEU A 156 -6.20 -0.46 -7.11
C LEU A 156 -6.25 -1.07 -8.52
N SER A 157 -5.84 -0.32 -9.55
CA SER A 157 -5.71 -0.85 -10.91
C SER A 157 -4.76 -2.06 -10.94
N ALA A 158 -3.57 -1.89 -10.36
CA ALA A 158 -2.59 -2.97 -10.22
C ALA A 158 -3.08 -4.12 -9.35
N ALA A 159 -3.82 -3.83 -8.28
CA ALA A 159 -4.33 -4.84 -7.38
C ALA A 159 -5.48 -5.66 -7.98
N LEU A 160 -6.32 -5.08 -8.85
CA LEU A 160 -7.58 -5.70 -9.26
C LEU A 160 -7.66 -6.09 -10.74
N HIS A 161 -6.93 -5.41 -11.64
CA HIS A 161 -7.19 -5.52 -13.08
C HIS A 161 -5.96 -5.62 -13.99
N ASP A 162 -4.84 -4.95 -13.68
CA ASP A 162 -3.72 -4.68 -14.61
C ASP A 162 -2.79 -5.89 -14.91
N ALA A 163 -3.35 -7.04 -15.31
CA ALA A 163 -2.54 -8.15 -15.80
C ALA A 163 -2.22 -7.97 -17.30
N ILE A 164 -0.94 -7.89 -17.64
CA ILE A 164 -0.44 -8.09 -19.00
C ILE A 164 0.01 -9.54 -19.16
N THR A 165 -0.73 -10.31 -19.96
CA THR A 165 -0.44 -11.72 -20.23
C THR A 165 0.42 -11.85 -21.48
N ILE A 166 1.53 -12.58 -21.37
CA ILE A 166 2.36 -12.95 -22.52
C ILE A 166 2.06 -14.40 -22.91
N LYS A 167 1.59 -14.63 -24.14
CA LYS A 167 1.33 -15.96 -24.70
C LYS A 167 2.01 -16.09 -26.05
N GLY A 168 2.86 -17.12 -26.22
CA GLY A 168 3.61 -17.32 -27.46
C GLY A 168 4.49 -16.11 -27.85
N GLY A 169 5.03 -15.39 -26.87
CA GLY A 169 5.86 -14.20 -27.10
C GLY A 169 5.10 -12.92 -27.45
N ARG A 170 3.77 -12.91 -27.37
CA ARG A 170 2.94 -11.72 -27.67
C ARG A 170 2.07 -11.35 -26.47
N VAL A 171 1.85 -10.04 -26.30
CA VAL A 171 0.85 -9.53 -25.38
C VAL A 171 -0.54 -9.96 -25.86
N VAL A 172 -1.36 -10.49 -24.95
CA VAL A 172 -2.73 -10.93 -25.25
C VAL A 172 -3.70 -9.75 -25.26
N GLN A 173 -3.58 -8.84 -24.30
CA GLN A 173 -4.43 -7.65 -24.21
C GLN A 173 -4.10 -6.63 -25.31
N SER A 174 -5.11 -5.99 -25.85
CA SER A 174 -5.00 -5.08 -26.99
C SER A 174 -5.56 -3.68 -26.71
N ASN A 175 -6.50 -3.52 -25.78
CA ASN A 175 -7.17 -2.24 -25.50
C ASN A 175 -7.95 -2.27 -24.16
N PHE A 176 -8.59 -1.18 -23.74
CA PHE A 176 -9.25 -1.08 -22.42
C PHE A 176 -10.49 -1.96 -22.23
N ASN A 177 -10.95 -2.67 -23.26
CA ASN A 177 -11.97 -3.70 -23.14
C ASN A 177 -11.40 -5.04 -22.64
N ASP A 178 -10.10 -5.31 -22.83
CA ASP A 178 -9.43 -6.55 -22.39
C ASP A 178 -8.28 -6.30 -21.39
N TYR A 179 -7.81 -5.06 -21.27
CA TYR A 179 -7.02 -4.52 -20.16
C TYR A 179 -7.89 -3.55 -19.35
N GLN A 180 -8.64 -4.07 -18.38
CA GLN A 180 -9.57 -3.24 -17.62
C GLN A 180 -8.84 -2.30 -16.67
N MET A 181 -9.41 -1.11 -16.50
CA MET A 181 -9.02 -0.13 -15.47
C MET A 181 -10.19 0.02 -14.49
N PRO A 182 -9.96 0.40 -13.22
CA PRO A 182 -11.02 0.77 -12.29
C PRO A 182 -11.94 1.81 -12.89
N ARG A 183 -13.26 1.59 -12.79
CA ARG A 183 -14.28 2.57 -13.18
C ARG A 183 -14.71 3.39 -11.98
N ILE A 184 -15.47 4.45 -12.22
CA ILE A 184 -15.99 5.30 -11.13
C ILE A 184 -16.82 4.50 -10.10
N ALA A 185 -17.48 3.42 -10.53
CA ALA A 185 -18.23 2.53 -9.64
C ALA A 185 -17.34 1.66 -8.73
N ASP A 186 -16.07 1.47 -9.10
CA ASP A 186 -15.07 0.72 -8.34
C ASP A 186 -14.25 1.64 -7.42
N ALA A 187 -14.37 2.96 -7.58
CA ALA A 187 -13.65 3.93 -6.77
C ALA A 187 -14.19 3.93 -5.32
N PRO A 188 -13.35 3.61 -4.32
CA PRO A 188 -13.78 3.62 -2.93
C PRO A 188 -13.90 5.05 -2.40
N ARG A 189 -14.65 5.21 -1.31
CA ARG A 189 -14.57 6.44 -0.51
C ARG A 189 -13.14 6.57 0.01
N THR A 190 -12.44 7.61 -0.41
CA THR A 190 -11.03 7.82 -0.03
C THR A 190 -10.92 9.05 0.86
N GLU A 191 -10.28 8.90 2.02
CA GLU A 191 -10.08 9.97 3.00
C GLU A 191 -8.60 10.16 3.25
N ILE A 192 -8.13 11.41 3.21
CA ILE A 192 -6.70 11.75 3.27
C ILE A 192 -6.47 12.67 4.46
N TYR A 193 -5.63 12.24 5.38
CA TYR A 193 -5.24 13.01 6.56
C TYR A 193 -3.77 13.39 6.44
N ILE A 194 -3.52 14.69 6.25
CA ILE A 194 -2.18 15.24 6.13
C ILE A 194 -1.67 15.55 7.53
N VAL A 195 -0.55 14.97 7.91
CA VAL A 195 0.12 15.24 9.18
C VAL A 195 0.73 16.65 9.14
N PRO A 196 0.36 17.54 10.07
CA PRO A 196 1.04 18.84 10.19
C PRO A 196 2.50 18.62 10.58
N SER A 197 3.43 19.18 9.80
CA SER A 197 4.87 18.99 10.03
C SER A 197 5.65 20.27 9.71
N LYS A 198 6.78 20.46 10.41
CA LYS A 198 7.73 21.56 10.17
C LYS A 198 8.99 21.11 9.43
N GLU A 199 9.17 19.80 9.26
CA GLU A 199 10.26 19.19 8.50
C GLU A 199 10.30 19.74 7.06
N GLU A 200 11.44 19.62 6.40
CA GLU A 200 11.57 20.05 5.01
C GLU A 200 10.53 19.33 4.11
N PRO A 201 9.89 20.04 3.17
CA PRO A 201 8.94 19.42 2.24
C PRO A 201 9.59 18.30 1.42
N THR A 202 8.84 17.22 1.20
CA THR A 202 9.27 16.06 0.41
C THR A 202 8.33 15.81 -0.76
N GLY A 203 8.65 14.82 -1.61
CA GLY A 203 7.83 14.47 -2.76
C GLY A 203 6.52 13.78 -2.36
N ILE A 204 5.44 14.05 -3.09
CA ILE A 204 4.11 13.44 -2.85
C ILE A 204 3.53 12.72 -4.07
N GLY A 205 4.18 12.83 -5.23
CA GLY A 205 3.68 12.26 -6.49
C GLY A 205 3.57 10.74 -6.51
N GLU A 206 4.30 10.03 -5.66
CA GLU A 206 4.44 8.57 -5.66
C GLU A 206 4.14 7.88 -4.30
N PRO A 207 4.46 8.47 -3.13
CA PRO A 207 4.39 7.77 -1.83
C PRO A 207 3.02 7.25 -1.39
N GLY A 208 1.93 7.72 -1.98
CA GLY A 208 0.58 7.20 -1.66
C GLY A 208 0.35 5.77 -2.18
N LEU A 209 1.13 5.32 -3.15
CA LEU A 209 0.87 4.07 -3.88
C LEU A 209 1.29 2.79 -3.15
N PRO A 210 2.49 2.70 -2.51
CA PRO A 210 3.03 1.45 -1.97
C PRO A 210 2.14 0.70 -0.96
N VAL A 211 1.27 1.43 -0.25
CA VAL A 211 0.42 0.87 0.81
C VAL A 211 -0.92 0.31 0.31
N VAL A 212 -1.30 0.60 -0.94
CA VAL A 212 -2.65 0.30 -1.46
C VAL A 212 -2.90 -1.21 -1.50
N ALA A 213 -2.09 -1.95 -2.26
CA ALA A 213 -2.32 -3.38 -2.46
C ALA A 213 -2.18 -4.18 -1.17
N ALA A 214 -1.21 -3.82 -0.31
CA ALA A 214 -1.00 -4.50 0.96
C ALA A 214 -2.19 -4.28 1.92
N SER A 215 -2.67 -3.04 2.08
CA SER A 215 -3.81 -2.78 2.96
C SER A 215 -5.08 -3.54 2.52
N VAL A 216 -5.33 -3.63 1.20
CA VAL A 216 -6.43 -4.44 0.63
C VAL A 216 -6.23 -5.94 0.88
N CYS A 217 -5.04 -6.48 0.57
CA CYS A 217 -4.76 -7.92 0.75
C CYS A 217 -4.80 -8.33 2.23
N ASN A 218 -4.35 -7.48 3.14
CA ASN A 218 -4.42 -7.71 4.58
C ASN A 218 -5.88 -7.72 5.07
N ALA A 219 -6.74 -6.85 4.52
CA ALA A 219 -8.18 -6.86 4.82
C ALA A 219 -8.86 -8.14 4.31
N ILE A 220 -8.50 -8.58 3.10
CA ILE A 220 -8.98 -9.85 2.54
C ILE A 220 -8.54 -11.03 3.40
N TYR A 221 -7.29 -11.05 3.88
CA TYR A 221 -6.84 -12.09 4.80
C TYR A 221 -7.64 -12.07 6.10
N ALA A 222 -7.94 -10.90 6.66
CA ALA A 222 -8.74 -10.81 7.88
C ALA A 222 -10.10 -11.51 7.73
N LEU A 223 -10.73 -11.42 6.54
CA LEU A 223 -11.98 -12.11 6.18
C LEU A 223 -11.80 -13.60 5.89
N SER A 224 -10.86 -13.94 5.01
CA SER A 224 -10.81 -15.24 4.33
C SER A 224 -9.75 -16.19 4.87
N LYS A 225 -8.78 -15.66 5.64
CA LYS A 225 -7.53 -16.33 6.03
C LYS A 225 -6.67 -16.81 4.85
N LYS A 226 -6.92 -16.31 3.63
CA LYS A 226 -6.13 -16.61 2.44
C LYS A 226 -5.11 -15.50 2.19
N ARG A 227 -3.85 -15.89 1.94
CA ARG A 227 -2.77 -14.95 1.64
C ARG A 227 -2.63 -14.76 0.14
N ILE A 228 -2.84 -13.53 -0.30
CA ILE A 228 -2.58 -13.13 -1.68
C ILE A 228 -1.14 -12.63 -1.77
N ARG A 229 -0.31 -13.36 -2.52
CA ARG A 229 1.11 -13.02 -2.74
C ARG A 229 1.43 -12.68 -4.19
N ARG A 230 0.40 -12.62 -5.03
CA ARG A 230 0.48 -12.31 -6.45
C ARG A 230 -0.65 -11.34 -6.81
N LEU A 231 -0.31 -10.33 -7.59
CA LEU A 231 -1.28 -9.38 -8.16
C LEU A 231 -1.41 -9.61 -9.68
N PRO A 232 -2.56 -9.24 -10.27
CA PRO A 232 -3.79 -8.80 -9.61
C PRO A 232 -4.47 -9.94 -8.83
N ILE A 233 -5.40 -9.58 -7.93
CA ILE A 233 -6.19 -10.50 -7.11
C ILE A 233 -7.19 -11.22 -8.01
N ARG A 234 -7.14 -12.56 -8.06
CA ARG A 234 -8.02 -13.37 -8.90
C ARG A 234 -9.07 -14.07 -8.05
N ALA A 235 -10.21 -14.41 -8.65
CA ALA A 235 -11.27 -15.13 -7.94
C ALA A 235 -10.80 -16.47 -7.36
N GLU A 236 -9.89 -17.17 -8.06
CA GLU A 236 -9.25 -18.41 -7.59
C GLU A 236 -8.36 -18.22 -6.35
N ASP A 237 -7.81 -17.02 -6.14
CA ASP A 237 -7.04 -16.70 -4.93
C ASP A 237 -7.97 -16.56 -3.70
N LEU A 238 -9.28 -16.43 -3.95
CA LEU A 238 -10.34 -16.24 -2.95
C LEU A 238 -11.30 -17.43 -2.81
N ALA A 239 -11.27 -18.39 -3.74
CA ALA A 239 -12.12 -19.58 -3.82
C ALA A 239 -11.76 -20.65 -2.78
#